data_AF-A0A6B1CP26-F1
#
_entry.id   AF-A0A6B1CP26-F1
#
_cell.length_a   1.000
_cell.length_b   1.000
_cell.length_c   1.000
_cell.angle_alpha   90.00
_cell.angle_beta   90.00
_cell.angle_gamma   90.00
#
_symmetry.space_group_name_H-M   'P 1'
#
loop_
_entity.id
_entity.type
_entity.pdbx_description
1 polymer ?
#
loop_
_entity_poly.entity_id
_entity_poly.type
_entity_poly.pdbx_seq_one_letter_code
_entity_poly.pdbx_strand_id
1 'polypeptide(L)'
;MELVRRELDPVFMTVSFVGSNALANELGPDGAGVYVTQVVPPPDDENIPVVARYHSALSEYDPQAEPGFVSLEGYLAGRLAVAGLKACGPDLSREGLLHAVRDAGAIEIDGMQLKYGPDDNQGSDAVFLTVIGSDGKYHGVKKLRGPY
;
A
#
# COMPACT_ATOMS: atom_id res chain seq x y z
N MET A 1 29.77 -14.37 -5.80
CA MET A 1 29.10 -14.59 -7.10
C MET A 1 28.89 -13.22 -7.69
N GLU A 2 29.78 -12.80 -8.58
CA GLU A 2 29.70 -11.49 -9.23
C GLU A 2 28.65 -11.61 -10.34
N LEU A 3 27.44 -11.12 -10.08
CA LEU A 3 26.43 -11.04 -11.14
C LEU A 3 27.00 -10.16 -12.25
N VAL A 4 27.01 -10.70 -13.47
CA VAL A 4 27.40 -10.00 -14.69
C VAL A 4 26.53 -8.75 -14.82
N ARG A 5 27.06 -7.60 -14.40
CA ARG A 5 26.48 -6.29 -14.68
C ARG A 5 26.65 -6.07 -16.17
N ARG A 6 25.64 -6.46 -16.96
CA ARG A 6 25.61 -6.14 -18.39
C ARG A 6 25.60 -4.63 -18.53
N GLU A 7 26.27 -4.09 -19.55
CA GLU A 7 26.35 -2.64 -19.88
C GLU A 7 25.00 -2.08 -20.36
N LEU A 8 23.95 -2.31 -19.57
CA LEU A 8 22.59 -1.86 -19.82
C LEU A 8 22.24 -0.87 -18.71
N ASP A 9 21.80 0.31 -19.12
CA ASP A 9 21.26 1.36 -18.24
C ASP A 9 19.77 1.61 -18.57
N PRO A 10 18.87 0.62 -18.40
CA PRO A 10 17.46 0.80 -18.64
C PRO A 10 16.77 1.41 -17.41
N VAL A 11 15.61 2.04 -17.64
CA VAL A 11 14.68 2.35 -16.55
C VAL A 11 14.02 1.05 -16.07
N PHE A 12 14.25 0.70 -14.82
CA PHE A 12 13.55 -0.42 -14.17
C PHE A 12 12.26 0.07 -13.54
N MET A 13 11.17 -0.65 -13.81
CA MET A 13 9.88 -0.42 -13.20
C MET A 13 9.25 -1.75 -12.79
N THR A 14 8.58 -1.76 -11.64
CA THR A 14 7.82 -2.92 -11.17
C THR A 14 6.52 -2.48 -10.49
N VAL A 15 5.70 -3.46 -10.13
CA VAL A 15 4.38 -3.28 -9.52
C VAL A 15 4.41 -3.54 -8.01
N SER A 16 3.33 -3.18 -7.32
CA SER A 16 3.23 -3.16 -5.84
C SER A 16 3.52 -4.50 -5.15
N PHE A 17 3.42 -5.61 -5.89
CA PHE A 17 3.55 -6.96 -5.34
C PHE A 17 4.97 -7.34 -4.87
N VAL A 18 6.00 -6.61 -5.30
CA VAL A 18 7.42 -6.97 -5.04
C VAL A 18 7.84 -6.97 -3.56
N GLY A 19 7.01 -6.43 -2.66
CA GLY A 19 7.41 -6.22 -1.28
C GLY A 19 8.45 -5.12 -1.19
N SER A 20 8.02 -3.87 -1.33
CA SER A 20 8.86 -2.69 -1.52
C SER A 20 10.10 -2.62 -0.60
N ASN A 21 9.95 -2.84 0.71
CA ASN A 21 11.09 -2.81 1.65
C ASN A 21 12.11 -3.93 1.37
N ALA A 22 11.63 -5.15 1.09
CA ALA A 22 12.50 -6.28 0.76
C ALA A 22 13.27 -6.05 -0.55
N LEU A 23 12.60 -5.47 -1.56
CA LEU A 23 13.25 -5.10 -2.82
C LEU A 23 14.36 -4.06 -2.60
N ALA A 24 14.07 -2.99 -1.86
CA ALA A 24 15.05 -1.95 -1.59
C ALA A 24 16.27 -2.48 -0.82
N ASN A 25 16.03 -3.35 0.17
CA ASN A 25 17.09 -3.98 0.95
C ASN A 25 17.96 -4.92 0.10
N GLU A 26 17.36 -5.72 -0.78
CA GLU A 26 18.09 -6.66 -1.64
C GLU A 26 18.94 -5.93 -2.70
N LEU A 27 18.41 -4.86 -3.29
CA LEU A 27 19.13 -4.08 -4.31
C LEU A 27 20.21 -3.18 -3.71
N GLY A 28 20.04 -2.74 -2.46
CA GLY A 28 20.96 -1.82 -1.81
C GLY A 28 21.20 -0.55 -2.65
N PRO A 29 22.45 -0.07 -2.78
CA PRO A 29 22.77 1.11 -3.58
C PRO A 29 22.40 1.00 -5.06
N ASP A 30 22.37 -0.21 -5.62
CA ASP A 30 22.02 -0.41 -7.04
C ASP A 30 20.51 -0.27 -7.31
N GLY A 31 19.69 -0.17 -6.26
CA GLY A 31 18.26 0.06 -6.39
C GLY A 31 17.88 1.49 -6.74
N ALA A 32 18.78 2.46 -6.56
CA ALA A 32 18.50 3.86 -6.85
C ALA A 32 18.00 4.05 -8.30
N GLY A 33 16.84 4.69 -8.47
CA GLY A 33 16.21 4.91 -9.77
C GLY A 33 15.24 3.80 -10.21
N VAL A 34 15.06 2.72 -9.43
CA VAL A 34 14.00 1.73 -9.68
C VAL A 34 12.65 2.31 -9.29
N TYR A 35 11.69 2.27 -10.22
CA TYR A 35 10.32 2.73 -9.99
C TYR A 35 9.43 1.59 -9.54
N VAL A 36 8.48 1.90 -8.65
CA VAL A 36 7.46 0.96 -8.20
C VAL A 36 6.11 1.66 -8.15
N THR A 37 5.10 1.08 -8.76
CA THR A 37 3.72 1.52 -8.56
C THR A 37 3.18 0.92 -7.27
N GLN A 38 2.60 1.73 -6.40
CA GLN A 38 2.02 1.34 -5.12
C GLN A 38 0.49 1.50 -5.17
N VAL A 39 -0.23 0.68 -4.42
CA VAL A 39 -1.71 0.70 -4.33
C VAL A 39 -2.23 1.30 -3.03
N VAL A 40 -1.31 1.71 -2.16
CA VAL A 40 -1.58 2.41 -0.90
C VAL A 40 -0.75 3.69 -0.84
N PRO A 41 -1.15 4.69 -0.03
CA PRO A 41 -0.34 5.89 0.17
C PRO A 41 1.06 5.58 0.74
N PRO A 42 2.00 6.54 0.66
CA PRO A 42 3.31 6.39 1.29
C PRO A 42 3.17 6.08 2.79
N PRO A 43 3.74 4.96 3.29
CA PRO A 43 3.56 4.52 4.66
C PRO A 43 4.30 5.41 5.67
N ASP A 44 5.15 6.33 5.23
CA ASP A 44 5.90 7.28 6.04
C ASP A 44 5.27 8.69 6.11
N ASP A 45 4.22 8.96 5.34
CA ASP A 45 3.50 10.24 5.38
C ASP A 45 2.35 10.22 6.41
N GLU A 46 2.70 10.39 7.68
CA GLU A 46 1.74 10.45 8.80
C GLU A 46 0.81 11.69 8.76
N ASN A 47 0.98 12.62 7.82
CA ASN A 47 -0.03 13.67 7.61
C ASN A 47 -1.32 13.11 7.00
N ILE A 48 -1.25 11.92 6.40
CA ILE A 48 -2.40 11.18 5.90
C ILE A 48 -3.07 10.46 7.08
N PRO A 49 -4.35 10.72 7.41
CA PRO A 49 -4.93 10.22 8.65
C PRO A 49 -4.93 8.68 8.78
N VAL A 50 -5.15 7.95 7.68
CA VAL A 50 -5.08 6.49 7.70
C VAL A 50 -3.66 5.96 7.95
N VAL A 51 -2.62 6.69 7.51
CA VAL A 51 -1.22 6.33 7.76
C VAL A 51 -0.88 6.57 9.23
N ALA A 52 -1.27 7.72 9.81
CA ALA A 52 -1.09 7.96 11.26
C ALA A 52 -1.79 6.89 12.13
N ARG A 53 -3.00 6.48 11.74
CA ARG A 53 -3.75 5.42 12.44
C ARG A 53 -3.08 4.06 12.30
N TYR A 54 -2.52 3.77 11.14
CA TYR A 54 -1.72 2.58 10.90
C TYR A 54 -0.46 2.55 11.78
N HIS A 55 0.31 3.65 11.86
CA HIS A 55 1.48 3.75 12.74
C HIS A 55 1.13 3.52 14.21
N SER A 56 0.05 4.16 14.69
CA SER A 56 -0.43 3.95 16.05
C SER A 56 -0.76 2.48 16.32
N ALA A 57 -1.50 1.82 15.42
CA ALA A 57 -1.87 0.42 15.57
C ALA A 57 -0.68 -0.53 15.46
N LEU A 58 0.27 -0.24 14.56
CA LEU A 58 1.48 -1.03 14.38
C LEU A 58 2.35 -0.98 15.63
N SER A 59 2.55 0.22 16.20
CA SER A 59 3.34 0.41 17.42
C SER A 59 2.72 -0.26 18.66
N GLU A 60 1.38 -0.31 18.74
CA GLU A 60 0.66 -1.04 19.79
C GLU A 60 0.81 -2.56 19.63
N TYR A 61 0.81 -3.05 18.38
CA TYR A 61 0.97 -4.47 18.08
C TYR A 61 2.41 -4.95 18.30
N ASP A 62 3.40 -4.22 17.75
CA ASP A 62 4.81 -4.51 17.87
C ASP A 62 5.63 -3.20 17.74
N PRO A 63 6.20 -2.67 18.84
CA PRO A 63 7.01 -1.46 18.84
C PRO A 63 8.30 -1.55 18.00
N GLN A 64 8.70 -2.74 17.54
CA GLN A 64 9.87 -2.96 16.69
C GLN A 64 9.51 -3.18 15.22
N ALA A 65 8.23 -3.27 14.87
CA ALA A 65 7.81 -3.48 13.50
C ALA A 65 8.07 -2.24 12.64
N GLU A 66 8.63 -2.46 11.46
CA GLU A 66 8.89 -1.40 10.50
C GLU A 66 7.66 -1.13 9.61
N PRO A 67 7.25 0.14 9.47
CA PRO A 67 6.22 0.52 8.52
C PRO A 67 6.58 0.14 7.08
N GLY A 68 5.58 -0.24 6.29
CA GLY A 68 5.81 -0.59 4.89
C GLY A 68 4.53 -0.66 4.08
N PHE A 69 4.66 -0.64 2.76
CA PHE A 69 3.52 -0.68 1.84
C PHE A 69 2.66 -1.92 2.03
N VAL A 70 3.29 -3.10 2.18
CA VAL A 70 2.58 -4.38 2.37
C VAL A 70 1.83 -4.43 3.71
N SER A 71 2.44 -3.95 4.80
CA SER A 71 1.80 -3.96 6.11
C SER A 71 0.70 -2.90 6.21
N LEU A 72 0.84 -1.75 5.54
CA LEU A 72 -0.24 -0.77 5.40
C LEU A 72 -1.41 -1.33 4.56
N GLU A 73 -1.14 -2.05 3.48
CA GLU A 73 -2.18 -2.72 2.68
C GLU A 73 -2.94 -3.76 3.51
N GLY A 74 -2.21 -4.60 4.26
CA GLY A 74 -2.81 -5.54 5.20
C GLY A 74 -3.66 -4.87 6.28
N TYR A 75 -3.20 -3.74 6.81
CA TYR A 75 -3.96 -2.92 7.77
C TYR A 75 -5.28 -2.43 7.17
N LEU A 76 -5.24 -1.85 5.96
CA LEU A 76 -6.43 -1.37 5.25
C LEU A 76 -7.42 -2.51 4.98
N ALA A 77 -6.94 -3.67 4.53
CA ALA A 77 -7.76 -4.86 4.31
C ALA A 77 -8.43 -5.33 5.61
N GLY A 78 -7.70 -5.33 6.74
CA GLY A 78 -8.25 -5.63 8.06
C GLY A 78 -9.32 -4.61 8.49
N ARG A 79 -9.09 -3.32 8.27
CA ARG A 79 -10.06 -2.25 8.59
C ARG A 79 -11.33 -2.36 7.75
N LEU A 80 -11.21 -2.70 6.47
CA LEU A 80 -12.35 -3.01 5.61
C LEU A 80 -13.15 -4.21 6.13
N ALA A 81 -12.47 -5.30 6.52
CA ALA A 81 -13.14 -6.47 7.08
C ALA A 81 -13.91 -6.10 8.37
N VAL A 82 -13.32 -5.32 9.26
CA VAL A 82 -13.99 -4.81 10.47
C VAL A 82 -15.20 -3.96 10.13
N ALA A 83 -15.10 -3.07 9.13
CA ALA A 83 -16.23 -2.25 8.69
C ALA A 83 -17.38 -3.12 8.13
N GLY A 84 -17.06 -4.09 7.28
CA GLY A 84 -18.04 -5.03 6.72
C GLY A 84 -18.72 -5.88 7.80
N LEU A 85 -17.95 -6.40 8.77
CA LEU A 85 -18.51 -7.18 9.89
C LEU A 85 -19.45 -6.34 10.76
N LYS A 86 -19.09 -5.07 11.03
CA LYS A 86 -19.97 -4.14 11.76
C LYS A 86 -21.25 -3.83 10.99
N ALA A 87 -21.15 -3.65 9.67
CA ALA A 87 -22.30 -3.39 8.82
C ALA A 87 -23.24 -4.60 8.66
N CYS A 88 -22.70 -5.82 8.68
CA CYS A 88 -23.49 -7.06 8.66
C CYS A 88 -24.36 -7.23 9.92
N GLY A 89 -23.93 -6.67 11.06
CA GLY A 89 -24.66 -6.77 12.33
C GLY A 89 -24.45 -8.11 13.05
N PRO A 90 -25.28 -8.42 14.06
CA PRO A 90 -25.04 -9.55 14.99
C PRO A 90 -25.27 -10.94 14.38
N ASP A 91 -26.06 -11.07 13.31
CA ASP A 91 -26.32 -12.33 12.64
C ASP A 91 -25.34 -12.54 11.48
N LEU A 92 -24.09 -12.83 11.83
CA LEU A 92 -22.99 -12.93 10.88
C LEU A 92 -23.13 -14.14 9.96
N SER A 93 -23.17 -13.89 8.65
CA SER A 93 -23.10 -14.89 7.61
C SER A 93 -22.16 -14.44 6.50
N ARG A 94 -21.69 -15.40 5.68
CA ARG A 94 -20.87 -15.08 4.51
C ARG A 94 -21.65 -14.21 3.53
N GLU A 95 -22.90 -14.57 3.23
CA GLU A 95 -23.77 -13.80 2.37
C GLU A 95 -24.04 -12.40 2.94
N GLY A 96 -24.34 -12.31 4.24
CA GLY A 96 -24.59 -11.05 4.93
C GLY A 96 -23.39 -10.09 4.87
N LEU A 97 -22.17 -10.58 5.09
CA LEU A 97 -20.95 -9.77 4.98
C LEU A 97 -20.75 -9.26 3.55
N LEU A 98 -20.93 -10.12 2.55
CA LEU A 98 -20.75 -9.73 1.14
C LEU A 98 -21.78 -8.69 0.71
N HIS A 99 -23.06 -8.85 1.11
CA HIS A 99 -24.08 -7.83 0.87
C HIS A 99 -23.76 -6.53 1.60
N ALA A 100 -23.35 -6.59 2.87
CA ALA A 100 -23.00 -5.41 3.65
C ALA A 100 -21.88 -4.58 2.99
N VAL A 101 -20.85 -5.23 2.45
CA VAL A 101 -19.75 -4.53 1.74
C VAL A 101 -20.22 -3.97 0.40
N ARG A 102 -20.99 -4.74 -0.38
CA ARG A 102 -21.47 -4.33 -1.71
C ARG A 102 -22.47 -3.18 -1.66
N ASP A 103 -23.36 -3.18 -0.66
CA ASP A 103 -24.47 -2.24 -0.56
C ASP A 103 -24.14 -1.01 0.30
N ALA A 104 -22.98 -1.00 0.99
CA ALA A 104 -22.54 0.13 1.82
C ALA A 104 -22.32 1.43 1.02
N GLY A 105 -22.18 1.34 -0.31
CA GLY A 105 -21.76 2.47 -1.13
C GLY A 105 -20.30 2.81 -0.87
N ALA A 106 -20.02 3.98 -0.30
CA ALA A 106 -18.67 4.39 0.08
C ALA A 106 -18.38 3.99 1.53
N ILE A 107 -17.40 3.11 1.71
CA ILE A 107 -16.84 2.71 3.00
C ILE A 107 -15.68 3.65 3.31
N GLU A 108 -15.79 4.36 4.44
CA GLU A 108 -14.81 5.34 4.90
C GLU A 108 -13.84 4.70 5.91
N ILE A 109 -12.54 4.85 5.69
CA ILE A 109 -11.46 4.38 6.55
C ILE A 109 -10.42 5.49 6.74
N ASP A 110 -10.60 6.31 7.78
CA ASP A 110 -9.66 7.36 8.20
C ASP A 110 -9.19 8.28 7.06
N GLY A 111 -10.14 8.84 6.33
CA GLY A 111 -9.96 9.71 5.17
C GLY A 111 -9.93 8.98 3.82
N MET A 112 -9.76 7.65 3.81
CA MET A 112 -9.77 6.86 2.57
C MET A 112 -11.17 6.33 2.27
N GLN A 113 -11.65 6.54 1.05
CA GLN A 113 -12.93 5.98 0.60
C GLN A 113 -12.68 4.75 -0.26
N LEU A 114 -13.33 3.65 0.11
CA LEU A 114 -13.42 2.44 -0.69
C LEU A 114 -14.84 2.28 -1.21
N LYS A 115 -15.02 1.96 -2.48
CA LYS A 115 -16.35 1.80 -3.07
C LYS A 115 -16.45 0.46 -3.76
N TYR A 116 -17.53 -0.26 -3.48
CA TYR A 116 -17.88 -1.53 -4.13
C TYR A 116 -19.24 -1.39 -4.81
N GLY A 117 -19.52 -2.27 -5.77
CA GLY A 117 -20.79 -2.30 -6.47
C GLY A 117 -21.14 -3.69 -7.01
N PRO A 118 -22.35 -3.85 -7.60
CA PRO A 118 -22.85 -5.13 -8.09
C PRO A 118 -21.90 -5.86 -9.07
N ASP A 119 -21.19 -5.08 -9.89
CA ASP A 119 -20.24 -5.56 -10.90
C ASP A 119 -18.81 -5.03 -10.66
N ASP A 120 -18.56 -4.46 -9.48
CA ASP A 120 -17.28 -3.85 -9.13
C ASP A 120 -16.82 -4.30 -7.75
N ASN A 121 -15.85 -5.22 -7.74
CA ASN A 121 -15.22 -5.70 -6.51
C ASN A 121 -13.87 -5.01 -6.23
N GLN A 122 -13.56 -3.89 -6.91
CA GLN A 122 -12.34 -3.11 -6.71
C GLN A 122 -12.65 -1.83 -5.92
N GLY A 123 -12.21 -1.81 -4.65
CA GLY A 123 -12.51 -0.71 -3.73
C GLY A 123 -11.87 0.64 -4.09
N SER A 124 -10.75 0.64 -4.82
CA SER A 124 -9.92 1.82 -5.08
C SER A 124 -9.18 1.67 -6.41
N ASP A 125 -9.11 2.77 -7.16
CA ASP A 125 -8.29 2.91 -8.37
C ASP A 125 -7.01 3.72 -8.12
N ALA A 126 -6.75 4.11 -6.86
CA ALA A 126 -5.60 4.94 -6.52
C ALA A 126 -4.29 4.19 -6.77
N VAL A 127 -3.38 4.81 -7.53
CA VAL A 127 -2.03 4.33 -7.77
C VAL A 127 -1.05 5.44 -7.44
N PHE A 128 -0.02 5.11 -6.67
CA PHE A 128 1.03 6.02 -6.25
C PHE A 128 2.34 5.57 -6.88
N LEU A 129 2.92 6.38 -7.76
CA LEU A 129 4.23 6.05 -8.32
C LEU A 129 5.32 6.47 -7.33
N THR A 130 6.23 5.54 -7.03
CA THR A 130 7.42 5.80 -6.20
C THR A 130 8.70 5.42 -6.93
N VAL A 131 9.81 5.95 -6.46
CA VAL A 131 11.16 5.61 -6.92
C VAL A 131 12.04 5.34 -5.70
N ILE A 132 12.94 4.36 -5.79
CA ILE A 132 13.97 4.15 -4.77
C ILE A 132 15.03 5.24 -4.92
N GLY A 133 15.25 6.02 -3.86
CA GLY A 133 16.28 7.05 -3.80
C GLY A 133 17.66 6.46 -3.51
N SER A 134 18.70 7.29 -3.64
CA SER A 134 20.07 6.92 -3.25
C SER A 134 20.23 6.64 -1.76
N ASP A 135 19.27 7.05 -0.94
CA ASP A 135 19.16 6.74 0.49
C ASP A 135 18.51 5.37 0.77
N GLY A 136 18.16 4.61 -0.27
CA GLY A 136 17.48 3.32 -0.18
C GLY A 136 16.00 3.41 0.18
N LYS A 137 15.43 4.63 0.28
CA LYS A 137 14.03 4.84 0.63
C LYS A 137 13.16 5.10 -0.59
N TYR A 138 11.86 4.90 -0.44
CA TYR A 138 10.90 5.23 -1.48
C TYR A 138 10.50 6.70 -1.42
N HIS A 139 10.56 7.37 -2.56
CA HIS A 139 10.11 8.75 -2.72
C HIS A 139 8.94 8.81 -3.70
N GLY A 140 7.90 9.59 -3.37
CA GLY A 140 6.76 9.79 -4.25
C GLY A 140 7.12 10.58 -5.51
N VAL A 141 6.79 10.05 -6.68
CA VAL A 141 7.04 10.67 -7.98
C VAL A 141 5.89 11.61 -8.33
N LYS A 142 6.11 12.92 -8.19
CA LYS A 142 5.11 13.95 -8.51
C LYS A 142 5.07 14.29 -10.01
N LYS A 143 6.15 14.03 -10.75
CA LYS A 143 6.27 14.24 -12.21
C LYS A 143 7.25 13.22 -12.79
N LEU A 144 6.94 12.65 -13.95
CA LEU A 144 7.76 11.65 -14.65
C LEU A 144 9.04 12.23 -15.31
N ARG A 145 9.42 13.49 -15.05
CA ARG A 145 10.60 14.16 -15.64
C ARG A 145 11.35 14.99 -14.58
N GLY A 146 12.60 14.63 -14.29
CA GLY A 146 13.56 15.37 -13.44
C GLY A 146 14.51 14.43 -12.68
N PRO A 147 15.69 14.89 -12.20
CA PRO A 147 16.56 14.07 -11.34
C PRO A 147 15.91 13.88 -9.97
N TYR A 148 15.95 12.66 -9.46
CA TYR A 148 15.39 12.23 -8.17
C TYR A 148 16.50 12.12 -7.12
#